data_AF-A0A1Y2BWT3-F1
#
_entry.id   AF-A0A1Y2BWT3-F1
#
_cell.length_a   1.000
_cell.length_b   1.000
_cell.length_c   1.000
_cell.angle_alpha   90.00
_cell.angle_beta   90.00
_cell.angle_gamma   90.00
#
_symmetry.space_group_name_H-M   'P 1'
#
loop_
_entity.id
_entity.type
_entity.pdbx_description
1 polymer ?
#
loop_
_entity_poly.entity_id
_entity_poly.type
_entity_poly.pdbx_seq_one_letter_code
_entity_poly.pdbx_strand_id
1 'polypeptide(L)'
;MIPTRDCNSIASAGCASSLETYKGYVDDISNTISQYPNTKVVMVVEPDTLGNLVTGSSEACKTVHTLHKNALSYAVDIFGNMENVSVYLDAAHGKWLSGVADKAAKVIKEVLDNAPNGKIRGLSTNISNYQPVYSEYKYHEKLNGELKKLGITGMRFLVDTGRNGVNITKAFIIDQTF
;
A
#
# COMPACT_ATOMS: atom_id res chain seq x y z
N MET A 1 9.10 -4.09 -4.06
CA MET A 1 10.55 -4.38 -3.89
C MET A 1 10.98 -4.34 -2.42
N ILE A 2 10.04 -4.22 -1.49
CA ILE A 2 10.31 -4.08 -0.07
C ILE A 2 11.14 -5.25 0.52
N PRO A 3 12.05 -5.00 1.48
CA PRO A 3 12.73 -6.05 2.23
C PRO A 3 11.73 -6.90 3.03
N THR A 4 11.97 -8.21 3.10
CA THR A 4 11.21 -9.16 3.94
C THR A 4 9.70 -8.92 3.85
N ARG A 5 9.18 -8.95 2.61
CA ARG A 5 7.80 -8.54 2.29
C ARG A 5 6.76 -9.27 3.14
N ASP A 6 6.93 -10.57 3.31
CA ASP A 6 6.01 -11.41 4.05
C ASP A 6 6.59 -11.77 5.42
N CYS A 7 6.36 -10.92 6.43
CA CYS A 7 6.64 -11.31 7.83
C CYS A 7 5.55 -12.25 8.39
N ASN A 8 4.39 -12.35 7.72
CA ASN A 8 3.23 -13.17 8.10
C ASN A 8 2.87 -14.26 7.08
N SER A 9 3.59 -14.38 5.96
CA SER A 9 3.34 -15.38 4.91
C SER A 9 4.68 -15.94 4.41
N ILE A 10 4.62 -17.01 3.64
CA ILE A 10 5.78 -17.70 3.04
C ILE A 10 5.81 -17.54 1.51
N ALA A 11 4.87 -16.79 0.92
CA ALA A 11 4.66 -16.75 -0.53
C ALA A 11 5.69 -15.88 -1.27
N SER A 12 6.23 -14.83 -0.63
CA SER A 12 7.24 -13.97 -1.23
C SER A 12 8.16 -13.29 -0.21
N ALA A 13 9.45 -13.55 -0.35
CA ALA A 13 10.46 -13.10 0.60
C ALA A 13 10.84 -11.61 0.50
N GLY A 14 10.34 -10.86 -0.50
CA GLY A 14 10.90 -9.55 -0.86
C GLY A 14 12.30 -9.67 -1.51
N CYS A 15 12.80 -8.59 -2.12
CA CYS A 15 14.07 -8.63 -2.89
C CYS A 15 15.18 -7.73 -2.33
N ALA A 16 14.85 -6.73 -1.52
CA ALA A 16 15.85 -5.85 -0.94
C ALA A 16 16.42 -6.43 0.37
N SER A 17 17.74 -6.36 0.53
CA SER A 17 18.44 -6.84 1.74
C SER A 17 18.37 -5.86 2.91
N SER A 18 18.02 -4.60 2.66
CA SER A 18 17.97 -3.53 3.66
C SER A 18 17.08 -2.37 3.21
N LEU A 19 16.76 -1.46 4.12
CA LEU A 19 16.09 -0.20 3.78
C LEU A 19 16.92 0.65 2.80
N GLU A 20 18.24 0.67 2.94
CA GLU A 20 19.12 1.44 2.05
C GLU A 20 19.08 0.90 0.61
N THR A 21 19.13 -0.43 0.46
CA THR A 21 18.95 -1.10 -0.83
C THR A 21 17.61 -0.74 -1.46
N TYR A 22 16.54 -0.68 -0.66
CA TYR A 22 15.22 -0.27 -1.14
C TYR A 22 15.18 1.19 -1.60
N LYS A 23 15.82 2.11 -0.85
CA LYS A 23 15.92 3.52 -1.24
C LYS A 23 16.66 3.67 -2.56
N GLY A 24 17.77 2.97 -2.76
CA GLY A 24 18.49 2.96 -4.04
C GLY A 24 17.61 2.54 -5.21
N TYR A 25 16.76 1.53 -5.05
CA TYR A 25 15.79 1.14 -6.08
C TYR A 25 14.75 2.24 -6.37
N VAL A 26 14.23 2.90 -5.35
CA VAL A 26 13.30 4.03 -5.50
C VAL A 26 13.98 5.18 -6.24
N ASP A 27 15.23 5.47 -5.90
CA ASP A 27 16.02 6.54 -6.52
C ASP A 27 16.32 6.24 -7.99
N ASP A 28 16.72 5.03 -8.34
CA ASP A 28 16.96 4.63 -9.73
C ASP A 28 15.70 4.76 -10.60
N ILE A 29 14.55 4.34 -10.05
CA ILE A 29 13.25 4.48 -10.74
C ILE A 29 12.87 5.95 -10.91
N SER A 30 13.00 6.77 -9.85
CA SER A 30 12.65 8.19 -9.92
C SER A 30 13.56 8.98 -10.87
N ASN A 31 14.85 8.67 -10.88
CA ASN A 31 15.83 9.21 -11.83
C ASN A 31 15.47 8.84 -13.28
N THR A 32 14.99 7.62 -13.51
CA THR A 32 14.54 7.20 -14.83
C THR A 32 13.28 7.97 -15.25
N ILE A 33 12.26 8.05 -14.40
CA ILE A 33 11.01 8.77 -14.71
C ILE A 33 11.28 10.26 -14.98
N SER A 34 12.23 10.86 -14.25
CA SER A 34 12.59 12.28 -14.41
C SER A 34 13.16 12.62 -15.79
N GLN A 35 13.70 11.63 -16.52
CA GLN A 35 14.14 11.81 -17.90
C GLN A 35 12.99 11.95 -18.90
N TYR A 36 11.74 11.66 -18.48
CA TYR A 36 10.55 11.68 -19.33
C TYR A 36 9.44 12.58 -18.75
N PRO A 37 9.67 13.91 -18.63
CA PRO A 37 8.76 14.81 -17.92
C PRO A 37 7.35 14.91 -18.54
N ASN A 38 7.21 14.61 -19.83
CA ASN A 38 5.92 14.63 -20.53
C ASN A 38 5.14 13.31 -20.43
N THR A 39 5.74 12.26 -19.88
CA THR A 39 5.11 10.96 -19.70
C THR A 39 4.38 10.92 -18.37
N LYS A 40 3.09 10.60 -18.39
CA LYS A 40 2.30 10.39 -17.17
C LYS A 40 2.53 8.98 -16.63
N VAL A 41 2.88 8.89 -15.37
CA VAL A 41 3.11 7.61 -14.67
C VAL A 41 2.10 7.45 -13.54
N VAL A 42 1.50 6.27 -13.43
CA VAL A 42 0.72 5.88 -12.25
C VAL A 42 1.56 4.87 -11.47
N MET A 43 1.84 5.19 -10.20
CA MET A 43 2.70 4.36 -9.34
C MET A 43 1.85 3.75 -8.23
N VAL A 44 1.74 2.42 -8.21
CA VAL A 44 1.14 1.67 -7.10
C VAL A 44 2.25 1.25 -6.15
N VAL A 45 2.18 1.68 -4.89
CA VAL A 45 3.26 1.48 -3.90
C VAL A 45 2.98 0.26 -3.03
N GLU A 46 3.87 -0.73 -3.16
CA GLU A 46 4.07 -1.90 -2.30
C GLU A 46 2.80 -2.60 -1.77
N PRO A 47 2.11 -3.39 -2.63
CA PRO A 47 1.03 -4.28 -2.21
C PRO A 47 1.37 -5.13 -0.98
N ASP A 48 0.33 -5.47 -0.21
CA ASP A 48 0.35 -6.27 1.04
C ASP A 48 1.02 -5.61 2.26
N THR A 49 1.94 -4.67 2.05
CA THR A 49 2.74 -4.08 3.13
C THR A 49 1.87 -3.43 4.21
N LEU A 50 0.89 -2.62 3.81
CA LEU A 50 -0.02 -1.96 4.75
C LEU A 50 -0.90 -2.98 5.49
N GLY A 51 -1.38 -4.02 4.80
CA GLY A 51 -2.14 -5.11 5.42
C GLY A 51 -1.36 -5.77 6.54
N ASN A 52 -0.10 -6.13 6.26
CA ASN A 52 0.82 -6.69 7.23
C ASN A 52 1.12 -5.75 8.39
N LEU A 53 1.35 -4.45 8.14
CA LEU A 53 1.55 -3.45 9.18
C LEU A 53 0.36 -3.35 10.16
N VAL A 54 -0.86 -3.52 9.65
CA VAL A 54 -2.09 -3.37 10.45
C VAL A 54 -2.42 -4.64 11.23
N THR A 55 -2.23 -5.82 10.65
CA THR A 55 -2.66 -7.09 11.26
C THR A 55 -1.54 -7.96 11.81
N GLY A 56 -0.28 -7.70 11.44
CA GLY A 56 0.88 -8.43 11.93
C GLY A 56 1.13 -8.18 13.41
N SER A 57 1.21 -9.26 14.19
CA SER A 57 1.40 -9.17 15.66
C SER A 57 2.59 -9.96 16.18
N SER A 58 3.33 -10.68 15.32
CA SER A 58 4.51 -11.42 15.73
C SER A 58 5.67 -10.47 16.08
N GLU A 59 6.59 -10.92 16.94
CA GLU A 59 7.77 -10.10 17.32
C GLU A 59 8.69 -9.85 16.12
N ALA A 60 8.82 -10.83 15.22
CA ALA A 60 9.52 -10.68 13.95
C ALA A 60 8.88 -9.59 13.08
N CYS A 61 7.55 -9.50 13.03
CA CYS A 61 6.86 -8.44 12.31
C CYS A 61 7.09 -7.07 12.93
N LYS A 62 7.18 -6.91 14.27
CA LYS A 62 7.42 -5.60 14.88
C LYS A 62 8.72 -4.95 14.42
N THR A 63 9.80 -5.73 14.31
CA THR A 63 11.10 -5.24 13.79
C THR A 63 10.98 -4.84 12.32
N VAL A 64 10.24 -5.61 11.53
CA VAL A 64 10.00 -5.35 10.10
C VAL A 64 9.04 -4.16 9.89
N HIS A 65 8.11 -3.91 10.81
CA HIS A 65 7.12 -2.85 10.69
C HIS A 65 7.75 -1.46 10.62
N THR A 66 8.77 -1.18 11.46
CA THR A 66 9.48 0.09 11.41
C THR A 66 10.18 0.27 10.06
N LEU A 67 10.82 -0.79 9.56
CA LEU A 67 11.46 -0.78 8.24
C LEU A 67 10.43 -0.53 7.14
N HIS A 68 9.30 -1.25 7.15
CA HIS A 68 8.25 -1.14 6.15
C HIS A 68 7.60 0.24 6.13
N LYS A 69 7.30 0.82 7.30
CA LYS A 69 6.79 2.19 7.39
C LYS A 69 7.78 3.21 6.79
N ASN A 70 9.07 3.07 7.10
CA ASN A 70 10.09 3.96 6.55
C ASN A 70 10.23 3.78 5.03
N ALA A 71 10.13 2.54 4.52
CA ALA A 71 10.15 2.25 3.10
C ALA A 71 8.94 2.85 2.36
N LEU A 72 7.73 2.68 2.90
CA LEU A 72 6.52 3.28 2.34
C LEU A 72 6.61 4.80 2.32
N SER A 73 7.02 5.41 3.44
CA SER A 73 7.14 6.87 3.56
C SER A 73 8.17 7.41 2.57
N TYR A 74 9.32 6.75 2.41
CA TYR A 74 10.34 7.14 1.45
C TYR A 74 9.83 7.10 0.00
N ALA A 75 9.20 5.99 -0.40
CA ALA A 75 8.66 5.87 -1.76
C ALA A 75 7.55 6.90 -2.04
N VAL A 76 6.69 7.15 -1.06
CA VAL A 76 5.65 8.20 -1.16
C VAL A 76 6.27 9.59 -1.24
N ASP A 77 7.30 9.90 -0.45
CA ASP A 77 7.95 11.20 -0.45
C ASP A 77 8.63 11.49 -1.79
N ILE A 78 9.34 10.50 -2.35
CA ILE A 78 10.03 10.63 -3.64
C ILE A 78 9.02 10.70 -4.80
N PHE A 79 8.22 9.66 -5.00
CA PHE A 79 7.33 9.60 -6.17
C PHE A 79 6.19 10.60 -6.08
N GLY A 80 5.69 10.89 -4.87
CA GLY A 80 4.60 11.85 -4.66
C GLY A 80 5.01 13.31 -4.82
N ASN A 81 6.33 13.59 -4.88
CA ASN A 81 6.87 14.92 -5.15
C ASN A 81 7.13 15.15 -6.66
N MET A 82 6.92 14.14 -7.50
CA MET A 82 7.13 14.24 -8.95
C MET A 82 5.85 14.71 -9.66
N GLU A 83 5.94 15.77 -10.47
CA GLU A 83 4.78 16.40 -11.13
C GLU A 83 4.06 15.48 -12.14
N ASN A 84 4.81 14.57 -12.77
CA ASN A 84 4.28 13.65 -13.78
C ASN A 84 3.85 12.28 -13.22
N VAL A 85 3.86 12.10 -11.89
CA VAL A 85 3.53 10.84 -11.22
C VAL A 85 2.27 10.97 -10.37
N SER A 86 1.34 10.03 -10.53
CA SER A 86 0.18 9.87 -9.65
C SER A 86 0.36 8.63 -8.78
N VAL A 87 0.62 8.84 -7.50
CA VAL A 87 0.89 7.76 -6.53
C VAL A 87 -0.40 7.22 -5.92
N TYR A 88 -0.53 5.90 -5.88
CA TYR A 88 -1.56 5.17 -5.15
C TYR A 88 -0.90 4.24 -4.13
N LEU A 89 -1.12 4.49 -2.84
CA LEU A 89 -0.61 3.62 -1.78
C LEU A 89 -1.53 2.40 -1.64
N ASP A 90 -0.98 1.19 -1.64
CA ASP A 90 -1.80 -0.01 -1.51
C ASP A 90 -2.38 -0.14 -0.10
N ALA A 91 -3.69 -0.42 -0.05
CA ALA A 91 -4.46 -0.57 1.17
C ALA A 91 -5.14 -1.94 1.24
N ALA A 92 -4.48 -2.99 0.74
CA ALA A 92 -4.94 -4.38 0.76
C ALA A 92 -6.35 -4.54 0.14
N HIS A 93 -7.27 -5.21 0.83
CA HIS A 93 -8.65 -5.39 0.37
C HIS A 93 -9.65 -5.43 1.52
N GLY A 94 -10.94 -5.29 1.20
CA GLY A 94 -12.01 -5.15 2.17
C GLY A 94 -12.14 -6.34 3.11
N LYS A 95 -11.99 -7.57 2.61
CA LYS A 95 -12.02 -8.77 3.47
C LYS A 95 -10.86 -8.85 4.50
N TRP A 96 -9.77 -8.12 4.28
CA TRP A 96 -8.64 -8.06 5.20
C TRP A 96 -8.79 -6.88 6.17
N LEU A 97 -8.98 -5.67 5.66
CA LEU A 97 -8.86 -4.45 6.47
C LEU A 97 -10.18 -3.73 6.77
N SER A 98 -11.30 -4.09 6.15
CA SER A 98 -12.58 -3.39 6.41
C SER A 98 -12.99 -3.48 7.89
N GLY A 99 -12.71 -4.60 8.57
CA GLY A 99 -12.99 -4.76 10.00
C GLY A 99 -12.15 -3.84 10.91
N VAL A 100 -11.00 -3.36 10.42
CA VAL A 100 -9.99 -2.58 11.16
C VAL A 100 -9.58 -1.31 10.40
N ALA A 101 -10.52 -0.72 9.66
CA ALA A 101 -10.26 0.42 8.78
C ALA A 101 -9.73 1.65 9.53
N ASP A 102 -10.09 1.81 10.81
CA ASP A 102 -9.59 2.87 11.69
C ASP A 102 -8.08 2.73 11.94
N LYS A 103 -7.60 1.48 12.13
CA LYS A 103 -6.16 1.19 12.28
C LYS A 103 -5.42 1.40 10.96
N ALA A 104 -6.01 0.97 9.84
CA ALA A 104 -5.46 1.21 8.51
C ALA A 104 -5.30 2.72 8.24
N ALA A 105 -6.33 3.53 8.55
CA ALA A 105 -6.26 4.99 8.41
C ALA A 105 -5.15 5.63 9.25
N LYS A 106 -4.92 5.15 10.49
CA LYS A 106 -3.81 5.63 11.34
C LYS A 106 -2.44 5.31 10.75
N VAL A 107 -2.25 4.10 10.22
CA VAL A 107 -0.98 3.72 9.57
C VAL A 107 -0.76 4.55 8.30
N ILE A 108 -1.80 4.76 7.49
CA ILE A 108 -1.71 5.65 6.31
C ILE A 108 -1.30 7.05 6.74
N LYS A 109 -1.94 7.60 7.78
CA LYS A 109 -1.58 8.91 8.30
C LYS A 109 -0.11 8.98 8.70
N GLU A 110 0.39 8.00 9.44
CA GLU A 110 1.79 7.95 9.86
C GLU A 110 2.76 7.89 8.67
N VAL A 111 2.42 7.14 7.62
CA VAL A 111 3.21 7.10 6.38
C VAL A 111 3.22 8.47 5.69
N LEU A 112 2.08 9.15 5.60
CA LEU A 112 1.97 10.46 4.97
C LEU A 112 2.65 11.57 5.78
N ASP A 113 2.52 11.54 7.11
CA ASP A 113 3.17 12.52 8.00
C ASP A 113 4.71 12.43 7.90
N ASN A 114 5.25 11.24 7.60
CA ASN A 114 6.68 10.99 7.38
C ASN A 114 7.13 11.18 5.91
N ALA A 115 6.23 11.66 5.04
CA ALA A 115 6.49 11.97 3.64
C ALA A 115 6.09 13.42 3.33
N PRO A 116 6.76 14.41 3.94
CA PRO A 116 6.30 15.80 3.95
C PRO A 116 6.28 16.50 2.58
N ASN A 117 7.06 16.01 1.61
CA ASN A 117 7.12 16.55 0.26
C ASN A 117 6.20 15.78 -0.70
N GLY A 118 5.94 14.51 -0.39
CA GLY A 118 5.10 13.63 -1.20
C GLY A 118 3.60 13.87 -1.03
N LYS A 119 2.86 13.77 -2.14
CA LYS A 119 1.40 13.65 -2.10
C LYS A 119 0.95 12.41 -2.86
N ILE A 120 0.02 11.68 -2.27
CA ILE A 120 -0.67 10.59 -2.95
C ILE A 120 -1.95 11.08 -3.63
N ARG A 121 -2.26 10.51 -4.79
CA ARG A 121 -3.55 10.71 -5.48
C ARG A 121 -4.67 9.93 -4.79
N GLY A 122 -4.33 8.79 -4.19
CA GLY A 122 -5.31 7.90 -3.61
C GLY A 122 -4.71 6.58 -3.13
N LEU A 123 -5.56 5.57 -3.04
CA LEU A 123 -5.24 4.23 -2.56
C LEU A 123 -5.55 3.18 -3.64
N SER A 124 -4.79 2.09 -3.70
CA SER A 124 -5.17 0.90 -4.46
C SER A 124 -5.73 -0.16 -3.52
N THR A 125 -6.69 -0.95 -4.01
CA THR A 125 -7.16 -2.13 -3.29
C THR A 125 -7.36 -3.32 -4.23
N ASN A 126 -7.54 -4.48 -3.62
CA ASN A 126 -7.80 -5.75 -4.29
C ASN A 126 -6.66 -6.25 -5.19
N ILE A 127 -5.48 -5.62 -5.15
CA ILE A 127 -4.31 -6.01 -5.94
C ILE A 127 -4.02 -7.48 -5.71
N SER A 128 -3.93 -8.25 -6.79
CA SER A 128 -3.73 -9.70 -6.74
C SER A 128 -4.80 -10.47 -5.96
N ASN A 129 -5.99 -9.91 -5.77
CA ASN A 129 -7.08 -10.58 -5.05
C ASN A 129 -8.35 -10.67 -5.91
N TYR A 130 -9.43 -11.17 -5.32
CA TYR A 130 -10.63 -11.61 -6.06
C TYR A 130 -11.91 -11.03 -5.46
N GLN A 131 -11.83 -10.00 -4.62
CA GLN A 131 -13.00 -9.42 -3.99
C GLN A 131 -13.89 -8.73 -5.04
N PRO A 132 -15.22 -8.90 -4.96
CA PRO A 132 -16.14 -8.18 -5.84
C PRO A 132 -16.00 -6.67 -5.69
N VAL A 133 -16.11 -5.94 -6.82
CA VAL A 133 -16.03 -4.47 -6.83
C VAL A 133 -17.03 -3.85 -5.85
N TYR A 134 -18.23 -4.42 -5.72
CA TYR A 134 -19.25 -3.92 -4.79
C TYR A 134 -18.81 -3.98 -3.32
N SER A 135 -18.15 -5.05 -2.89
CA SER A 135 -17.62 -5.15 -1.52
C SER A 135 -16.38 -4.27 -1.31
N GLU A 136 -15.53 -4.14 -2.32
CA GLU A 136 -14.38 -3.24 -2.26
C GLU A 136 -14.80 -1.79 -2.17
N TYR A 137 -15.84 -1.38 -2.90
CA TYR A 137 -16.36 -0.02 -2.83
C TYR A 137 -16.88 0.32 -1.43
N LYS A 138 -17.58 -0.59 -0.76
CA LYS A 138 -17.97 -0.42 0.66
C LYS A 138 -16.77 -0.27 1.58
N TYR A 139 -15.68 -0.98 1.30
CA TYR A 139 -14.43 -0.80 2.02
C TYR A 139 -13.82 0.58 1.75
N HIS A 140 -13.82 1.07 0.51
CA HIS A 140 -13.36 2.41 0.16
C HIS A 140 -14.13 3.49 0.91
N GLU A 141 -15.47 3.39 0.96
CA GLU A 141 -16.32 4.32 1.71
C GLU A 141 -15.95 4.35 3.20
N LYS A 142 -15.80 3.17 3.81
CA LYS A 142 -15.43 3.04 5.21
C LYS A 142 -14.05 3.63 5.49
N LEU A 143 -13.04 3.24 4.71
CA LEU A 143 -11.66 3.72 4.90
C LEU A 143 -11.56 5.23 4.67
N ASN A 144 -12.24 5.76 3.65
CA ASN A 144 -12.30 7.20 3.40
C ASN A 144 -13.00 7.94 4.56
N GLY A 145 -14.02 7.35 5.17
CA GLY A 145 -14.66 7.87 6.38
C GLY A 145 -13.68 7.98 7.56
N GLU A 146 -12.85 6.96 7.78
CA GLU A 146 -11.83 6.98 8.84
C GLU A 146 -10.69 7.97 8.54
N LEU A 147 -10.23 8.06 7.29
CA LEU A 147 -9.21 9.03 6.87
C LEU A 147 -9.68 10.48 7.08
N LYS A 148 -10.95 10.78 6.77
CA LYS A 148 -11.55 12.10 7.00
C LYS A 148 -11.52 12.51 8.47
N LYS A 149 -11.77 11.57 9.40
CA LYS A 149 -11.66 11.85 10.85
C LYS A 149 -10.25 12.25 11.27
N LEU A 150 -9.24 11.82 10.51
CA LEU A 150 -7.83 12.16 10.71
C LEU A 150 -7.38 13.38 9.89
N GLY A 151 -8.31 14.09 9.24
CA GLY A 151 -8.01 15.27 8.42
C GLY A 151 -7.51 14.95 7.00
N ILE A 152 -7.43 13.68 6.62
CA ILE A 152 -7.01 13.25 5.28
C ILE A 152 -8.25 13.20 4.39
N THR A 153 -8.30 14.05 3.37
CA THR A 153 -9.46 14.20 2.49
C THR A 153 -9.06 14.12 1.01
N GLY A 154 -10.04 13.98 0.12
CA GLY A 154 -9.82 14.01 -1.33
C GLY A 154 -9.23 12.74 -1.94
N MET A 155 -8.99 11.70 -1.14
CA MET A 155 -8.46 10.41 -1.61
C MET A 155 -9.37 9.77 -2.66
N ARG A 156 -8.75 9.26 -3.73
CA ARG A 156 -9.39 8.43 -4.76
C ARG A 156 -9.00 6.96 -4.58
N PHE A 157 -9.68 6.06 -5.27
CA PHE A 157 -9.39 4.63 -5.19
C PHE A 157 -9.21 4.02 -6.58
N LEU A 158 -8.24 3.12 -6.70
CA LEU A 158 -8.16 2.11 -7.76
C LEU A 158 -8.53 0.76 -7.16
N VAL A 159 -9.21 -0.08 -7.94
CA VAL A 159 -9.53 -1.46 -7.57
C VAL A 159 -9.04 -2.37 -8.68
N ASP A 160 -8.25 -3.39 -8.32
CA ASP A 160 -7.84 -4.42 -9.27
C ASP A 160 -9.05 -5.29 -9.63
N THR A 161 -9.30 -5.44 -10.93
CA THR A 161 -10.36 -6.29 -11.46
C THR A 161 -9.83 -7.40 -12.35
N GLY A 162 -8.52 -7.67 -12.33
CA GLY A 162 -7.86 -8.65 -13.19
C GLY A 162 -8.36 -10.08 -12.95
N ARG A 163 -8.84 -10.39 -11.73
CA ARG A 163 -9.28 -11.74 -11.34
C ARG A 163 -10.61 -11.82 -10.55
N ASN A 164 -11.38 -10.74 -10.43
CA ASN A 164 -12.58 -10.72 -9.58
C ASN A 164 -13.93 -10.93 -10.31
N GLY A 165 -13.90 -11.60 -11.46
CA GLY A 165 -15.12 -11.87 -12.25
C GLY A 165 -16.05 -12.94 -11.64
N VAL A 166 -15.56 -13.74 -10.69
CA VAL A 166 -16.33 -14.77 -9.98
C VAL A 166 -16.07 -14.66 -8.49
N ASN A 167 -17.12 -14.75 -7.67
CA ASN A 167 -17.01 -14.68 -6.22
C ASN A 167 -16.22 -15.87 -5.68
N ILE A 168 -15.27 -15.60 -4.79
CA ILE A 168 -14.56 -16.62 -4.01
C ILE A 168 -15.45 -17.15 -2.89
N THR A 169 -15.66 -18.47 -2.87
CA THR A 169 -16.45 -19.16 -1.85
C THR A 169 -15.65 -19.53 -0.60
N LYS A 170 -14.31 -19.59 -0.70
CA LYS A 170 -13.44 -19.90 0.44
C LYS A 170 -13.27 -18.71 1.39
N ALA A 171 -13.17 -19.01 2.68
CA ALA A 171 -12.78 -18.04 3.70
C ALA A 171 -11.37 -17.48 3.38
N PHE A 172 -11.15 -16.21 3.69
CA PHE A 172 -9.81 -15.63 3.60
C PHE A 172 -9.06 -16.00 4.87
N ILE A 173 -7.80 -16.39 4.74
CA ILE A 173 -6.92 -16.74 5.85
C ILE A 173 -5.69 -15.84 5.74
N ILE A 174 -5.42 -15.05 6.79
CA ILE A 174 -4.44 -13.95 6.80
C ILE A 174 -3.00 -14.48 6.60
N ASP A 175 -2.74 -15.73 6.95
CA ASP A 175 -1.45 -16.41 6.79
C ASP A 175 -1.24 -17.03 5.39
N GLN A 176 -2.23 -16.95 4.50
CA GLN A 176 -2.19 -17.47 3.13
C GLN A 176 -2.31 -16.35 2.09
N THR A 177 -1.59 -15.25 2.27
CA THR A 177 -1.44 -14.25 1.21
C THR A 177 -0.59 -14.88 0.10
N PHE A 178 -1.21 -15.14 -1.07
CA PHE A 178 -0.58 -15.72 -2.26
C PHE A 178 -0.13 -14.61 -3.23
#